data_AF-A0A382T3M5-F1
#
_entry.id   AF-A0A382T3M5-F1
#
_cell.length_a   1.000
_cell.length_b   1.000
_cell.length_c   1.000
_cell.angle_alpha   90.00
_cell.angle_beta   90.00
_cell.angle_gamma   90.00
#
_symmetry.space_group_name_H-M   'P 1'
#
loop_
_entity.id
_entity.type
_entity.pdbx_description
1 polymer ?
#
loop_
_entity_poly.entity_id
_entity_poly.type
_entity_poly.pdbx_seq_one_letter_code
_entity_poly.pdbx_strand_id
1 'polypeptide(L)'
;MKKLLKWGCLIFIIAIIISIVLSAIKAYGEIGTFLGTKEEIKKSIVEQSEKVPAITKRILKFVEPIQPIKEEKEILNFKSLSEKKVGLRSQNRAIQKILVITPEEHPSKDLMKNTAISIWEENLHYNEFTIFIYLEGMDTSASAYCVVEFNKQGITDFIVFD
;
A
#
# COMPACT_ATOMS: atom_id res chain seq x y z
N MET A 1 34.69 34.44 -18.73
CA MET A 1 33.41 34.49 -17.98
C MET A 1 32.32 33.57 -18.58
N LYS A 2 32.61 32.31 -18.97
CA LYS A 2 31.61 31.38 -19.56
C LYS A 2 31.28 30.17 -18.68
N LYS A 3 32.00 30.00 -17.56
CA LYS A 3 31.79 28.87 -16.64
C LYS A 3 30.67 29.17 -15.62
N LEU A 4 30.57 30.39 -15.11
CA LEU A 4 29.53 30.77 -14.13
C LEU A 4 28.09 30.69 -14.68
N LEU A 5 27.88 30.96 -15.97
CA LEU A 5 26.55 30.91 -16.60
C LEU A 5 26.01 29.47 -16.75
N LYS A 6 26.90 28.46 -16.84
CA LYS A 6 26.51 27.06 -17.02
C LYS A 6 25.99 26.42 -15.73
N TRP A 7 26.52 26.83 -14.58
CA TRP A 7 26.09 26.31 -13.29
C TRP A 7 24.75 26.91 -12.85
N GLY A 8 24.54 28.21 -13.13
CA GLY A 8 23.25 28.86 -12.88
C GLY A 8 22.09 28.19 -13.64
N CYS A 9 22.31 27.80 -14.91
CA CYS A 9 21.29 27.12 -15.71
C CYS A 9 21.02 25.69 -15.23
N LEU A 10 22.06 24.97 -14.79
CA LEU A 10 21.92 23.61 -14.25
C LEU A 10 21.12 23.59 -12.95
N ILE A 11 21.38 24.55 -12.05
CA ILE A 11 20.66 24.69 -10.78
C ILE A 11 19.17 25.01 -11.05
N PHE A 12 18.89 25.84 -12.04
CA PHE A 12 17.51 26.18 -12.42
C PHE A 12 16.74 24.98 -12.95
N ILE A 13 17.39 24.14 -13.77
CA ILE A 13 16.77 22.90 -14.31
C ILE A 13 16.51 21.90 -13.19
N ILE A 14 17.44 21.73 -12.25
CA ILE A 14 17.26 20.83 -11.09
C ILE A 14 16.10 21.33 -10.22
N ALA A 15 15.98 22.63 -9.97
CA ALA A 15 14.88 23.20 -9.20
C ALA A 15 13.51 22.99 -9.87
N ILE A 16 13.44 23.10 -11.21
CA ILE A 16 12.21 22.81 -11.97
C ILE A 16 11.83 21.32 -11.84
N ILE A 17 12.80 20.41 -11.98
CA ILE A 17 12.56 18.97 -11.83
C ILE A 17 12.08 18.65 -10.42
N ILE A 18 12.73 19.19 -9.38
CA ILE A 18 12.33 18.98 -7.99
C ILE A 18 10.92 19.52 -7.74
N SER A 19 10.57 20.69 -8.31
CA SER A 19 9.23 21.27 -8.18
C SER A 19 8.14 20.40 -8.83
N ILE A 20 8.44 19.81 -9.99
CA ILE A 20 7.53 18.87 -10.68
C ILE A 20 7.36 17.59 -9.86
N VAL A 21 8.47 17.05 -9.33
CA VAL A 21 8.44 15.84 -8.48
C VAL A 21 7.66 16.10 -7.19
N LEU A 22 7.86 17.25 -6.54
CA LEU A 22 7.11 17.63 -5.34
C LEU A 22 5.63 17.88 -5.62
N SER A 23 5.27 18.51 -6.75
CA SER A 23 3.86 18.67 -7.15
C SER A 23 3.20 17.34 -7.45
N ALA A 24 3.92 16.43 -8.11
CA ALA A 24 3.46 15.07 -8.36
C ALA A 24 3.19 14.37 -7.02
N ILE A 25 4.17 14.33 -6.11
CA ILE A 25 4.01 13.72 -4.78
C ILE A 25 2.84 14.33 -4.01
N LYS A 26 2.66 15.66 -4.06
CA LYS A 26 1.54 16.33 -3.38
C LYS A 26 0.17 16.00 -3.99
N ALA A 27 0.09 15.87 -5.32
CA ALA A 27 -1.12 15.42 -6.00
C ALA A 27 -1.46 13.94 -5.72
N TYR A 28 -0.44 13.11 -5.47
CA TYR A 28 -0.62 11.71 -5.08
C TYR A 28 -0.88 11.52 -3.57
N GLY A 29 -0.57 12.52 -2.74
CA GLY A 29 -0.77 12.48 -1.28
C GLY A 29 -2.21 12.68 -0.82
N GLU A 30 -3.11 13.16 -1.68
CA GLU A 30 -4.54 13.34 -1.36
C GLU A 30 -5.45 12.27 -1.97
N ILE A 31 -4.90 11.29 -2.70
CA ILE A 31 -5.67 10.21 -3.31
C ILE A 31 -5.14 8.88 -2.78
N GLY A 32 -5.73 8.44 -1.67
CA GLY A 32 -5.70 7.03 -1.31
C GLY A 32 -6.15 6.20 -2.53
N THR A 33 -5.34 5.20 -2.88
CA THR A 33 -5.60 4.19 -3.92
C THR A 33 -5.68 4.68 -5.37
N PHE A 34 -4.54 4.73 -6.06
CA PHE A 34 -4.46 4.25 -7.45
C PHE A 34 -3.02 3.87 -7.80
N LEU A 35 -2.77 2.57 -7.94
CA LEU A 35 -1.56 2.06 -8.59
C LEU A 35 -1.65 2.43 -10.08
N GLY A 36 -1.19 3.64 -10.43
CA GLY A 36 -0.82 3.96 -11.81
C GLY A 36 0.15 2.90 -12.26
N THR A 37 -0.25 2.09 -13.24
CA THR A 37 0.54 0.94 -13.67
C THR A 37 1.92 1.42 -14.11
N LYS A 38 2.96 0.61 -13.87
CA LYS A 38 4.37 0.85 -14.26
C LYS A 38 4.53 1.33 -15.72
N GLU A 39 3.54 1.03 -16.56
CA GLU A 39 3.41 1.45 -17.95
C GLU A 39 3.07 2.96 -18.13
N GLU A 40 2.22 3.56 -17.30
CA GLU A 40 1.84 4.99 -17.39
C GLU A 40 2.98 5.93 -16.99
N ILE A 41 3.74 5.56 -15.96
CA ILE A 41 4.94 6.30 -15.54
C ILE A 41 6.03 6.20 -16.61
N LYS A 42 6.22 5.03 -17.23
CA LYS A 42 7.13 4.90 -18.37
C LYS A 42 6.70 5.75 -19.56
N LYS A 43 5.40 5.79 -19.86
CA LYS A 43 4.86 6.53 -21.02
C LYS A 43 5.09 8.04 -20.89
N SER A 44 4.84 8.61 -19.71
CA SER A 44 5.06 10.04 -19.46
C SER A 44 6.55 10.44 -19.49
N ILE A 45 7.45 9.55 -19.04
CA ILE A 45 8.92 9.76 -19.14
C ILE A 45 9.40 9.67 -20.59
N VAL A 46 8.87 8.73 -21.38
CA VAL A 46 9.23 8.56 -22.79
C VAL A 46 8.76 9.76 -23.63
N GLU A 47 7.56 10.28 -23.40
CA GLU A 47 7.00 11.43 -24.11
C GLU A 47 7.78 12.73 -23.85
N GLN A 48 8.33 12.92 -22.64
CA GLN A 48 9.21 14.06 -22.36
C GLN A 48 10.63 13.87 -22.88
N SER A 49 11.07 12.63 -23.10
CA SER A 49 12.42 12.33 -23.59
C SER A 49 12.62 12.60 -25.08
N GLU A 50 11.52 12.73 -25.84
CA GLU A 50 11.55 13.02 -27.27
C GLU A 50 11.99 14.46 -27.59
N LYS A 51 11.85 15.38 -26.63
CA LYS A 51 12.22 16.81 -26.79
C LYS A 51 13.72 17.08 -26.60
N VAL A 52 14.52 16.18 -25.99
CA VAL A 52 15.98 16.38 -25.81
C VAL A 52 16.74 15.03 -25.87
N PRO A 53 16.99 14.48 -27.08
CA PRO A 53 17.43 13.09 -27.25
C PRO A 53 18.86 12.79 -26.75
N ALA A 54 19.70 13.81 -26.56
CA ALA A 54 21.10 13.63 -26.17
C ALA A 54 21.31 13.36 -24.67
N ILE A 55 20.35 13.74 -23.81
CA ILE A 55 20.46 13.60 -22.36
C ILE A 55 19.90 12.23 -21.90
N THR A 56 18.95 11.68 -22.65
CA THR A 56 18.19 10.47 -22.30
C THR A 56 19.06 9.23 -22.17
N LYS A 57 20.03 9.01 -23.07
CA LYS A 57 20.92 7.82 -23.02
C LYS A 57 21.85 7.80 -21.81
N ARG A 58 22.18 8.96 -21.23
CA ARG A 58 23.07 9.04 -20.05
C ARG A 58 22.30 8.90 -18.74
N ILE A 59 21.06 9.42 -18.68
CA ILE A 59 20.20 9.28 -17.49
C ILE A 59 19.67 7.85 -17.36
N LEU A 60 19.25 7.21 -18.46
CA LEU A 60 18.78 5.80 -18.46
C LEU A 60 19.82 4.79 -17.97
N LYS A 61 21.12 5.14 -18.02
CA LYS A 61 22.20 4.27 -17.51
C LYS A 61 22.42 4.39 -16.00
N PHE A 62 21.89 5.45 -15.37
CA PHE A 62 22.01 5.73 -13.93
C PHE A 62 20.70 5.59 -13.17
N VAL A 63 19.57 5.45 -13.86
CA VAL A 63 18.34 4.95 -13.24
C VAL A 63 18.47 3.43 -13.18
N GLU A 64 19.26 2.95 -12.23
CA GLU A 64 19.00 1.63 -11.67
C GLU A 64 17.51 1.61 -11.30
N PRO A 65 16.77 0.51 -11.56
CA PRO A 65 15.38 0.45 -11.17
C PRO A 65 15.34 0.70 -9.67
N ILE A 66 14.85 1.89 -9.28
CA ILE A 66 14.51 2.18 -7.89
C ILE A 66 13.52 1.08 -7.54
N GLN A 67 13.99 0.07 -6.82
CA GLN A 67 13.10 -0.95 -6.32
C GLN A 67 12.14 -0.20 -5.41
N PRO A 68 10.81 -0.40 -5.56
CA PRO A 68 9.88 0.22 -4.65
C PRO A 68 10.33 -0.16 -3.24
N ILE A 69 10.72 0.83 -2.45
CA ILE A 69 10.96 0.65 -1.02
C ILE A 69 9.63 0.14 -0.52
N LYS A 70 9.54 -1.16 -0.22
CA LYS A 70 8.35 -1.76 0.40
C LYS A 70 8.31 -1.13 1.79
N GLU A 71 7.57 -0.04 1.93
CA GLU A 71 7.28 0.53 3.24
C GLU A 71 6.68 -0.60 4.06
N GLU A 72 7.43 -1.04 5.07
CA GLU A 72 7.00 -2.07 5.99
C GLU A 72 5.90 -1.44 6.84
N LYS A 73 4.66 -1.67 6.44
CA LYS A 73 3.50 -1.12 7.13
C LYS A 73 3.46 -1.72 8.52
N GLU A 74 3.35 -0.86 9.52
CA GLU A 74 3.18 -1.28 10.90
C GLU A 74 1.91 -2.12 11.07
N ILE A 75 2.03 -3.23 11.80
CA ILE A 75 0.95 -4.16 12.12
C ILE A 75 0.91 -4.40 13.63
N LEU A 76 -0.26 -4.76 14.14
CA LEU A 76 -0.46 -5.10 15.54
C LEU A 76 0.03 -6.53 15.82
N ASN A 77 0.55 -6.76 17.03
CA ASN A 77 0.75 -8.13 17.50
C ASN A 77 -0.59 -8.81 17.69
N PHE A 78 -0.69 -10.08 17.32
CA PHE A 78 -1.93 -10.85 17.46
C PHE A 78 -1.68 -12.34 17.68
N LYS A 79 -2.71 -13.00 18.23
CA LYS A 79 -2.80 -14.45 18.35
C LYS A 79 -3.91 -14.96 17.43
N SER A 80 -3.60 -15.94 16.59
CA SER A 80 -4.62 -16.67 15.83
C SER A 80 -5.45 -17.53 16.79
N LEU A 81 -6.78 -17.39 16.74
CA LEU A 81 -7.71 -18.14 17.59
C LEU A 81 -8.27 -19.36 16.85
N SER A 82 -8.77 -19.15 15.63
CA SER A 82 -9.33 -20.21 14.79
C SER A 82 -9.36 -19.81 13.33
N GLU A 83 -9.12 -20.75 12.44
CA GLU A 83 -9.35 -20.62 10.99
C GLU A 83 -10.28 -21.73 10.52
N LYS A 84 -11.26 -21.42 9.66
CA LYS A 84 -12.22 -22.39 9.17
C LYS A 84 -12.65 -22.09 7.74
N LYS A 85 -12.59 -23.11 6.88
CA LYS A 85 -13.25 -23.08 5.57
C LYS A 85 -14.76 -23.07 5.74
N VAL A 86 -15.44 -22.15 5.05
CA VAL A 86 -16.89 -21.97 5.10
C VAL A 86 -17.49 -21.86 3.70
N GLY A 87 -18.82 -21.89 3.63
CA GLY A 87 -19.57 -21.83 2.37
C GLY A 87 -19.86 -23.21 1.78
N LEU A 88 -20.43 -23.20 0.57
CA LEU A 88 -20.71 -24.41 -0.20
C LEU A 88 -19.42 -25.08 -0.65
N ARG A 89 -19.48 -26.38 -1.02
CA ARG A 89 -18.31 -27.14 -1.50
C ARG A 89 -17.60 -26.49 -2.69
N SER A 90 -18.36 -25.80 -3.55
CA SER A 90 -17.85 -25.06 -4.71
C SER A 90 -17.23 -23.70 -4.35
N GLN A 91 -17.51 -23.18 -3.16
CA GLN A 91 -16.96 -21.93 -2.68
C GLN A 91 -15.63 -22.18 -1.97
N ASN A 92 -14.66 -21.32 -2.28
CA ASN A 92 -13.36 -21.35 -1.62
C ASN A 92 -13.24 -20.16 -0.67
N ARG A 93 -14.06 -20.17 0.38
CA ARG A 93 -14.14 -19.12 1.39
C ARG A 93 -13.61 -19.62 2.73
N ALA A 94 -12.95 -18.75 3.49
CA ALA A 94 -12.62 -19.04 4.88
C ALA A 94 -12.88 -17.85 5.80
N ILE A 95 -12.95 -18.16 7.09
CA ILE A 95 -12.99 -17.18 8.17
C ILE A 95 -11.81 -17.41 9.10
N GLN A 96 -11.23 -16.34 9.62
CA GLN A 96 -10.22 -16.38 10.67
C GLN A 96 -10.61 -15.46 11.83
N LYS A 97 -10.49 -15.97 13.05
CA LYS A 97 -10.63 -15.19 14.29
C LYS A 97 -9.23 -14.93 14.84
N ILE A 98 -8.95 -13.68 15.21
CA ILE A 98 -7.71 -13.29 15.86
C ILE A 98 -7.99 -12.47 17.12
N LEU A 99 -7.07 -12.54 18.08
CA LEU A 99 -7.01 -11.67 19.25
C LEU A 99 -5.82 -10.73 19.09
N VAL A 100 -6.08 -9.43 18.98
CA VAL A 100 -5.02 -8.41 18.98
C VAL A 100 -4.51 -8.22 20.40
N ILE A 101 -3.18 -8.14 20.54
CA ILE A 101 -2.48 -7.94 21.81
C ILE A 101 -1.86 -6.54 21.75
N THR A 102 -2.42 -5.61 22.50
CA THR A 102 -2.04 -4.19 22.44
C THR A 102 -2.40 -3.50 23.75
N PRO A 103 -1.54 -2.58 24.26
CA PRO A 103 -1.87 -1.79 25.43
C PRO A 103 -2.95 -0.72 25.16
N GLU A 104 -3.29 -0.46 23.89
CA GLU A 104 -4.29 0.52 23.51
C GLU A 104 -5.71 -0.05 23.60
N GLU A 105 -6.59 0.61 24.35
CA GLU A 105 -8.01 0.21 24.45
C GLU A 105 -8.74 0.32 23.11
N HIS A 106 -8.36 1.28 22.27
CA HIS A 106 -8.93 1.50 20.94
C HIS A 106 -7.82 1.64 19.88
N PRO A 107 -7.36 0.51 19.30
CA PRO A 107 -6.32 0.55 18.28
C PRO A 107 -6.73 1.33 17.04
N SER A 108 -5.77 1.98 16.40
CA SER A 108 -6.01 2.73 15.16
C SER A 108 -6.64 1.87 14.06
N LYS A 109 -7.62 2.44 13.35
CA LYS A 109 -8.29 1.80 12.20
C LYS A 109 -7.28 1.40 11.11
N ASP A 110 -6.25 2.21 10.88
CA ASP A 110 -5.22 1.90 9.88
C ASP A 110 -4.34 0.72 10.30
N LEU A 111 -3.97 0.63 11.57
CA LEU A 111 -3.20 -0.50 12.11
C LEU A 111 -4.00 -1.81 12.04
N MET A 112 -5.29 -1.77 12.39
CA MET A 112 -6.17 -2.94 12.24
C MET A 112 -6.29 -3.37 10.77
N LYS A 113 -6.47 -2.41 9.86
CA LYS A 113 -6.55 -2.67 8.42
C LYS A 113 -5.25 -3.27 7.88
N ASN A 114 -4.09 -2.72 8.26
CA ASN A 114 -2.79 -3.25 7.85
C ASN A 114 -2.57 -4.67 8.38
N THR A 115 -2.94 -4.93 9.63
CA THR A 115 -2.89 -6.27 10.25
C THR A 115 -3.77 -7.26 9.50
N ALA A 116 -4.99 -6.86 9.12
CA ALA A 116 -5.88 -7.70 8.32
C ALA A 116 -5.29 -7.98 6.92
N ILE A 117 -4.69 -6.99 6.29
CA ILE A 117 -4.03 -7.14 4.98
C ILE A 117 -2.86 -8.13 5.08
N SER A 118 -2.01 -8.03 6.10
CA SER A 118 -0.87 -8.95 6.25
C SER A 118 -1.33 -10.40 6.40
N ILE A 119 -2.41 -10.64 7.16
CA ILE A 119 -3.00 -11.98 7.30
C ILE A 119 -3.58 -12.46 5.95
N TRP A 120 -4.25 -11.59 5.21
CA TRP A 120 -4.79 -11.93 3.89
C TRP A 120 -3.69 -12.31 2.87
N GLU A 121 -2.55 -11.60 2.89
CA GLU A 121 -1.41 -11.90 2.02
C GLU A 121 -0.85 -13.31 2.21
N GLU A 122 -0.98 -13.89 3.40
CA GLU A 122 -0.61 -15.29 3.70
C GLU A 122 -1.69 -16.29 3.26
N ASN A 123 -2.92 -15.81 2.99
CA ASN A 123 -4.13 -16.62 2.76
C ASN A 123 -4.73 -16.45 1.36
N LEU A 124 -3.92 -15.99 0.39
CA LEU A 124 -4.33 -15.73 -1.00
C LEU A 124 -4.86 -16.96 -1.77
N HIS A 125 -4.76 -18.16 -1.20
CA HIS A 125 -5.31 -19.37 -1.79
C HIS A 125 -6.85 -19.43 -1.69
N TYR A 126 -7.49 -18.70 -0.78
CA TYR A 126 -8.94 -18.52 -0.74
C TYR A 126 -9.42 -17.48 -1.76
N ASN A 127 -10.67 -17.59 -2.21
CA ASN A 127 -11.31 -16.59 -3.08
C ASN A 127 -11.96 -15.45 -2.29
N GLU A 128 -12.45 -15.78 -1.10
CA GLU A 128 -13.07 -14.86 -0.14
C GLU A 128 -12.53 -15.18 1.26
N PHE A 129 -12.25 -14.16 2.05
CA PHE A 129 -11.68 -14.33 3.38
C PHE A 129 -12.24 -13.28 4.34
N THR A 130 -12.77 -13.71 5.48
CA THR A 130 -13.27 -12.78 6.51
C THR A 130 -12.44 -12.92 7.76
N ILE A 131 -11.89 -11.80 8.25
CA ILE A 131 -11.13 -11.74 9.50
C ILE A 131 -12.00 -11.07 10.57
N PHE A 132 -12.20 -11.77 11.68
CA PHE A 132 -12.83 -11.27 12.89
C PHE A 132 -11.74 -10.93 13.91
N ILE A 133 -11.65 -9.67 14.27
CA ILE A 133 -10.63 -9.11 15.15
C ILE A 133 -11.26 -8.81 16.51
N TYR A 134 -10.71 -9.42 17.55
CA TYR A 134 -11.10 -9.21 18.94
C TYR A 134 -9.98 -8.47 19.69
N LEU A 135 -10.33 -7.67 20.68
CA LEU A 135 -9.41 -7.03 21.62
C LEU A 135 -9.27 -7.85 22.91
N GLU A 136 -8.20 -7.61 23.66
CA GLU A 136 -8.00 -8.23 24.98
C GLU A 136 -9.20 -7.94 25.90
N GLY A 137 -9.65 -8.97 26.62
CA GLY A 137 -10.81 -8.89 27.52
C GLY A 137 -12.17 -9.10 26.85
N MET A 138 -12.27 -9.15 25.52
CA MET A 138 -13.53 -9.44 24.83
C MET A 138 -13.91 -10.93 24.86
N ASP A 139 -15.22 -11.20 24.93
CA ASP A 139 -15.75 -12.54 24.67
C ASP A 139 -15.66 -12.87 23.16
N THR A 140 -14.76 -13.79 22.81
CA THR A 140 -14.51 -14.21 21.42
C THR A 140 -15.63 -15.09 20.82
N SER A 141 -16.64 -15.44 21.62
CA SER A 141 -17.88 -16.06 21.16
C SER A 141 -18.96 -15.05 20.76
N ALA A 142 -18.81 -13.78 21.17
CA ALA A 142 -19.68 -12.67 20.82
C ALA A 142 -19.24 -11.95 19.52
N SER A 143 -19.82 -10.77 19.29
CA SER A 143 -19.47 -9.87 18.19
C SER A 143 -18.01 -9.44 18.26
N ALA A 144 -17.33 -9.46 17.11
CA ALA A 144 -15.97 -8.96 16.98
C ALA A 144 -15.94 -7.42 17.10
N TYR A 145 -14.79 -6.89 17.51
CA TYR A 145 -14.55 -5.44 17.52
C TYR A 145 -14.38 -4.91 16.09
N CYS A 146 -13.68 -5.65 15.24
CA CYS A 146 -13.52 -5.31 13.84
C CYS A 146 -13.73 -6.54 12.95
N VAL A 147 -14.37 -6.32 11.80
CA VAL A 147 -14.56 -7.32 10.76
C VAL A 147 -14.02 -6.78 9.45
N VAL A 148 -13.17 -7.56 8.80
CA VAL A 148 -12.59 -7.21 7.50
C VAL A 148 -12.88 -8.33 6.52
N GLU A 149 -13.46 -7.99 5.38
CA GLU A 149 -13.76 -8.93 4.31
C GLU A 149 -12.86 -8.68 3.10
N PHE A 150 -12.39 -9.77 2.49
CA PHE A 150 -11.53 -9.76 1.32
C PHE A 150 -12.11 -10.63 0.21
N ASN A 151 -11.79 -10.24 -1.03
CA ASN A 151 -11.85 -11.08 -2.21
C ASN A 151 -10.54 -10.98 -3.01
N LYS A 152 -10.49 -11.58 -4.20
CA LYS A 152 -9.31 -11.53 -5.08
C LYS A 152 -8.90 -10.11 -5.52
N GLN A 153 -9.78 -9.13 -5.42
CA GLN A 153 -9.52 -7.73 -5.77
C GLN A 153 -9.02 -6.92 -4.55
N GLY A 154 -9.12 -7.45 -3.33
CA GLY A 154 -8.68 -6.79 -2.11
C GLY A 154 -9.78 -6.72 -1.06
N ILE A 155 -9.76 -5.68 -0.23
CA ILE A 155 -10.77 -5.46 0.82
C ILE A 155 -12.11 -5.12 0.16
N THR A 156 -13.15 -5.85 0.54
CA THR A 156 -14.54 -5.58 0.16
C THR A 156 -15.29 -4.82 1.24
N ASP A 157 -14.99 -5.09 2.51
CA ASP A 157 -15.60 -4.40 3.64
C ASP A 157 -14.62 -4.27 4.81
N PHE A 158 -14.77 -3.19 5.58
CA PHE A 158 -13.98 -2.89 6.77
C PHE A 158 -14.86 -2.18 7.80
N ILE A 159 -15.29 -2.92 8.82
CA ILE A 159 -16.20 -2.44 9.85
C ILE A 159 -15.51 -2.49 11.20
N VAL A 160 -15.63 -1.40 11.97
CA VAL A 160 -15.22 -1.32 13.37
C VAL A 160 -16.49 -1.00 14.17
N PHE A 161 -16.72 -1.77 15.23
CA PHE A 161 -17.86 -1.64 16.11
C PHE A 161 -17.42 -0.89 17.36
N ASP A 162 -17.82 0.39 17.43
CA ASP A 162 -17.55 1.32 18.54
C ASP A 162 -18.63 1.20 19.64
#